data_AF-A0A4R3B7L2-F1
#
_entry.id   AF-A0A4R3B7L2-F1
#
_cell.length_a   1.000
_cell.length_b   1.000
_cell.length_c   1.000
_cell.angle_alpha   90.00
_cell.angle_beta   90.00
_cell.angle_gamma   90.00
#
_symmetry.space_group_name_H-M   'P 1'
#
loop_
_entity.id
_entity.type
_entity.pdbx_description
1 polymer ?
#
loop_
_entity_poly.entity_id
_entity_poly.type
_entity_poly.pdbx_seq_one_letter_code
_entity_poly.pdbx_strand_id
1 'polypeptide(L)'
;MLGMVILLLVTQLSFAQYFKLTANGFVSNDNKDFAVVDVPNVKQADLYKNVLNAINSLYSNPQKGLSVLEGESITLTAYEEKAIPVRHSSGGFGKTNYKYDLSYTLSFLFKDGKIRVNSPTFELKRWYEGTFRAGRGYGNSGWTTLNLVKGKNDRVAIYDQNGKLILEDATNGLNTHLNAIVKQIIDKSNTISNW
;
A
#
# COMPACT_ATOMS: atom_id res chain seq x y z
N MET A 1 25.03 47.97 -4.50
CA MET A 1 24.95 46.50 -4.55
C MET A 1 25.05 45.97 -3.13
N LEU A 2 23.92 45.58 -2.53
CA LEU A 2 23.93 44.78 -1.30
C LEU A 2 22.84 43.72 -1.50
N GLY A 3 23.26 42.59 -2.05
CA GLY A 3 22.40 41.44 -2.29
C GLY A 3 22.06 40.79 -0.95
N MET A 4 20.82 40.93 -0.51
CA MET A 4 20.30 40.21 0.64
C MET A 4 19.63 38.95 0.14
N VAL A 5 20.36 37.84 0.27
CA VAL A 5 19.96 36.48 -0.06
C VAL A 5 18.71 36.12 0.76
N ILE A 6 17.58 35.94 0.09
CA ILE A 6 16.38 35.35 0.67
C ILE A 6 16.63 33.85 0.84
N LEU A 7 16.77 33.42 2.10
CA LEU A 7 16.89 32.04 2.51
C LEU A 7 15.54 31.34 2.26
N LEU A 8 15.46 30.57 1.17
CA LEU A 8 14.38 29.63 0.91
C LEU A 8 14.39 28.54 1.99
N LEU A 9 13.58 28.73 3.03
CA LEU A 9 13.08 27.65 3.89
C LEU A 9 12.17 26.77 3.03
N VAL A 10 12.77 25.88 2.24
CA VAL A 10 12.08 24.68 1.77
C VAL A 10 11.93 23.83 3.03
N THR A 11 10.84 24.02 3.77
CA THR A 11 10.37 22.99 4.68
C THR A 11 10.18 21.76 3.81
N GLN A 12 11.12 20.82 3.92
CA GLN A 12 10.93 19.51 3.36
C GLN A 12 9.67 18.98 4.03
N LEU A 13 8.56 19.01 3.30
CA LEU A 13 7.43 18.13 3.53
C LEU A 13 7.97 16.72 3.27
N SER A 14 8.79 16.22 4.21
CA SER A 14 9.10 14.82 4.31
C SER A 14 7.76 14.19 4.64
N PHE A 15 7.05 13.75 3.61
CA PHE A 15 5.89 12.88 3.79
C PHE A 15 6.37 11.76 4.70
N ALA A 16 5.86 11.70 5.92
CA ALA A 16 6.18 10.62 6.84
C ALA A 16 5.66 9.34 6.19
N GLN A 17 6.55 8.62 5.52
CA GLN A 17 6.28 7.31 4.97
C GLN A 17 6.22 6.35 6.18
N TYR A 18 5.08 5.73 6.42
CA TYR A 18 4.90 4.77 7.51
C TYR A 18 5.62 3.46 7.23
N PHE A 19 5.59 3.01 5.97
CA PHE A 19 6.12 1.73 5.55
C PHE A 19 6.91 1.79 4.23
N LYS A 20 7.92 0.97 4.12
CA LYS A 20 8.69 0.72 2.90
C LYS A 20 8.62 -0.76 2.54
N LEU A 21 8.33 -1.05 1.28
CA LEU A 21 8.36 -2.39 0.74
C LEU A 21 9.81 -2.90 0.63
N THR A 22 10.01 -4.16 1.03
CA THR A 22 11.25 -4.92 0.90
C THR A 22 10.96 -6.29 0.29
N ALA A 23 11.99 -7.08 0.01
CA ALA A 23 11.82 -8.47 -0.44
C ALA A 23 11.05 -9.36 0.55
N ASN A 24 10.97 -8.97 1.84
CA ASN A 24 10.25 -9.69 2.88
C ASN A 24 8.86 -9.11 3.19
N GLY A 25 8.42 -8.12 2.40
CA GLY A 25 7.16 -7.38 2.62
C GLY A 25 7.41 -5.98 3.16
N PHE A 26 6.34 -5.34 3.63
CA PHE A 26 6.43 -3.99 4.19
C PHE A 26 7.07 -3.99 5.57
N VAL A 27 7.95 -3.01 5.80
CA VAL A 27 8.52 -2.71 7.13
C VAL A 27 8.41 -1.23 7.40
N SER A 28 8.32 -0.83 8.66
CA SER A 28 8.37 0.58 9.05
C SER A 28 9.77 1.17 8.92
N ASN A 29 9.91 2.48 9.14
CA ASN A 29 11.20 3.17 9.10
C ASN A 29 12.23 2.58 10.09
N ASP A 30 11.76 1.99 11.19
CA ASP A 30 12.60 1.30 12.18
C ASP A 30 12.86 -0.18 11.84
N ASN A 31 12.53 -0.60 10.61
CA ASN A 31 12.58 -2.00 10.15
C ASN A 31 11.74 -2.98 11.00
N LYS A 32 10.61 -2.52 11.55
CA LYS A 32 9.65 -3.36 12.26
C LYS A 32 8.47 -3.72 11.36
N ASP A 33 7.70 -4.72 11.76
CA ASP A 33 6.43 -5.13 11.15
C ASP A 33 5.24 -4.23 11.54
N PHE A 34 5.50 -3.06 12.14
CA PHE A 34 4.49 -2.08 12.49
C PHE A 34 5.08 -0.66 12.59
N ALA A 35 4.19 0.33 12.44
CA ALA A 35 4.41 1.73 12.75
C ALA A 35 3.53 2.15 13.94
N VAL A 36 3.98 3.14 14.71
CA VAL A 36 3.21 3.71 15.83
C VAL A 36 2.93 5.17 15.52
N VAL A 37 1.67 5.56 15.69
CA VAL A 37 1.19 6.94 15.59
C VAL A 37 0.84 7.42 16.99
N ASP A 38 1.48 8.50 17.43
CA ASP A 38 1.19 9.14 18.70
C ASP A 38 0.03 10.13 18.55
N VAL A 39 -1.00 9.96 19.37
CA VAL A 39 -2.19 10.82 19.44
C VAL A 39 -2.45 11.16 20.91
N PRO A 40 -1.62 12.01 21.53
CA PRO A 40 -1.60 12.21 22.97
C PRO A 40 -2.95 12.71 23.49
N ASN A 41 -3.27 12.34 24.74
CA ASN A 41 -4.48 12.76 25.46
C ASN A 41 -5.81 12.25 24.88
N VAL A 42 -5.79 11.22 24.03
CA VAL A 42 -7.00 10.57 23.51
C VAL A 42 -7.09 9.16 24.07
N LYS A 43 -8.28 8.77 24.55
CA LYS A 43 -8.54 7.43 25.09
C LYS A 43 -8.55 6.39 23.96
N GLN A 44 -8.16 5.17 24.28
CA GLN A 44 -8.20 4.02 23.36
C GLN A 44 -9.56 3.88 22.63
N ALA A 45 -10.66 3.99 23.37
CA ALA A 45 -12.02 3.85 22.82
C ALA A 45 -12.33 4.93 21.78
N ASP A 46 -11.90 6.17 22.02
CA ASP A 46 -12.10 7.28 21.08
C ASP A 46 -11.23 7.11 19.84
N LEU A 47 -9.97 6.66 19.99
CA LEU A 47 -9.09 6.34 18.85
C LEU A 47 -9.69 5.25 17.97
N TYR A 48 -10.17 4.17 18.58
CA TYR A 48 -10.85 3.08 17.87
C TYR A 48 -12.06 3.61 17.09
N LYS A 49 -12.96 4.34 17.76
CA LYS A 49 -14.17 4.88 17.14
C LYS A 49 -13.85 5.83 16.00
N ASN A 50 -12.86 6.70 16.18
CA ASN A 50 -12.45 7.69 15.18
C ASN A 50 -11.87 7.02 13.93
N VAL A 51 -11.01 6.00 14.09
CA VAL A 51 -10.46 5.24 12.95
C VAL A 51 -11.56 4.43 12.25
N LEU A 52 -12.46 3.80 13.00
CA LEU A 52 -13.61 3.09 12.44
C LEU A 52 -14.49 4.03 11.59
N ASN A 53 -14.80 5.22 12.11
CA ASN A 53 -15.58 6.23 11.40
C ASN A 53 -14.83 6.77 10.16
N ALA A 54 -13.51 6.95 10.24
CA ALA A 54 -12.69 7.34 9.09
C ALA A 54 -12.76 6.29 7.98
N ILE A 55 -12.60 5.00 8.32
CA ILE A 55 -12.73 3.90 7.35
C ILE A 55 -14.14 3.86 6.75
N ASN A 56 -15.18 3.89 7.59
CA ASN A 56 -16.57 3.81 7.13
C ASN A 56 -16.97 4.97 6.21
N SER A 57 -16.29 6.11 6.31
CA SER A 57 -16.53 7.28 5.47
C SER A 57 -15.60 7.38 4.25
N LEU A 58 -14.59 6.52 4.13
CA LEU A 58 -13.70 6.44 2.97
C LEU A 58 -14.12 5.32 2.00
N TYR A 59 -14.74 4.25 2.51
CA TYR A 59 -15.12 3.09 1.73
C TYR A 59 -16.63 3.00 1.59
N SER A 60 -17.13 2.76 0.37
CA SER A 60 -18.56 2.71 0.06
C SER A 60 -19.26 1.47 0.62
N ASN A 61 -18.53 0.37 0.84
CA ASN A 61 -19.05 -0.86 1.45
C ASN A 61 -17.99 -1.51 2.36
N PRO A 62 -17.66 -0.88 3.49
CA PRO A 62 -16.59 -1.34 4.38
C PRO A 62 -16.92 -2.70 4.99
N GLN A 63 -18.20 -3.01 5.23
CA GLN A 63 -18.66 -4.21 5.94
C GLN A 63 -18.20 -5.53 5.31
N LYS A 64 -17.97 -5.57 3.99
CA LYS A 64 -17.49 -6.79 3.31
C LYS A 64 -16.01 -7.10 3.57
N GLY A 65 -15.23 -6.09 3.95
CA GLY A 65 -13.79 -6.19 4.16
C GLY A 65 -13.34 -5.89 5.58
N LEU A 66 -14.25 -5.44 6.44
CA LEU A 66 -13.95 -4.97 7.78
C LEU A 66 -14.16 -6.08 8.81
N SER A 67 -13.13 -6.35 9.59
CA SER A 67 -13.16 -7.20 10.78
C SER A 67 -12.78 -6.36 11.99
N VAL A 68 -13.60 -6.41 13.05
CA VAL A 68 -13.39 -5.60 14.25
C VAL A 68 -13.37 -6.47 15.49
N LEU A 69 -12.47 -6.15 16.41
CA LEU A 69 -12.54 -6.55 17.81
C LEU A 69 -12.80 -5.28 18.61
N GLU A 70 -14.01 -5.16 19.14
CA GLU A 70 -14.54 -3.90 19.65
C GLU A 70 -13.60 -3.25 20.67
N GLY A 71 -13.23 -1.99 20.42
CA GLY A 71 -12.32 -1.21 21.26
C GLY A 71 -10.84 -1.59 21.16
N GLU A 72 -10.46 -2.71 20.54
CA GLU A 72 -9.09 -3.22 20.55
C GLU A 72 -8.41 -3.13 19.19
N SER A 73 -9.08 -3.60 18.12
CA SER A 73 -8.48 -3.66 16.80
C SER A 73 -9.46 -3.57 15.66
N ILE A 74 -8.97 -3.05 14.53
CA ILE A 74 -9.69 -2.96 13.26
C ILE A 74 -8.80 -3.53 12.16
N THR A 75 -9.32 -4.44 11.37
CA THR A 75 -8.67 -4.96 10.16
C THR A 75 -9.56 -4.68 8.95
N LEU A 76 -8.97 -4.06 7.92
CA LEU A 76 -9.63 -3.71 6.67
C LEU A 76 -8.96 -4.46 5.53
N THR A 77 -9.73 -5.27 4.81
CA THR A 77 -9.35 -5.87 3.53
C THR A 77 -10.10 -5.17 2.40
N ALA A 78 -9.38 -4.69 1.39
CA ALA A 78 -9.95 -3.94 0.29
C ALA A 78 -9.38 -4.37 -1.08
N TYR A 79 -10.12 -4.03 -2.12
CA TYR A 79 -9.78 -4.34 -3.51
C TYR A 79 -9.97 -3.08 -4.37
N GLU A 80 -8.96 -2.76 -5.18
CA GLU A 80 -8.95 -1.64 -6.11
C GLU A 80 -8.52 -2.10 -7.50
N GLU A 81 -9.37 -1.87 -8.51
CA GLU A 81 -9.03 -2.17 -9.90
C GLU A 81 -8.01 -1.19 -10.46
N LYS A 82 -7.03 -1.70 -11.19
CA LYS A 82 -6.04 -0.94 -11.96
C LYS A 82 -5.26 0.09 -11.12
N ALA A 83 -5.14 -0.14 -9.82
CA ALA A 83 -4.53 0.77 -8.85
C ALA A 83 -3.03 0.99 -9.10
N ILE A 84 -2.30 -0.06 -9.50
CA ILE A 84 -0.83 0.01 -9.61
C ILE A 84 -0.40 -0.14 -11.07
N PRO A 85 -0.07 0.97 -11.77
CA PRO A 85 0.57 0.90 -13.08
C PRO A 85 2.05 0.50 -12.94
N VAL A 86 2.49 -0.50 -13.70
CA VAL A 86 3.85 -1.02 -13.67
C VAL A 86 4.38 -1.17 -15.08
N ARG A 87 5.48 -0.49 -15.39
CA ARG A 87 6.13 -0.59 -16.69
C ARG A 87 7.20 -1.70 -16.68
N HIS A 88 6.93 -2.79 -17.38
CA HIS A 88 7.89 -3.89 -17.51
C HIS A 88 7.78 -4.62 -18.85
N SER A 89 8.81 -5.41 -19.18
CA SER A 89 8.72 -6.37 -20.29
C SER A 89 8.06 -7.66 -19.79
N SER A 90 7.26 -8.32 -20.62
CA SER A 90 6.71 -9.66 -20.35
C SER A 90 7.22 -10.72 -21.33
N GLY A 91 8.41 -10.48 -21.92
CA GLY A 91 9.08 -11.40 -22.84
C GLY A 91 8.94 -11.03 -24.31
N GLY A 92 8.83 -9.75 -24.63
CA GLY A 92 8.89 -9.19 -25.98
C GLY A 92 9.82 -7.96 -26.03
N PHE A 93 10.00 -7.37 -27.22
CA PHE A 93 10.78 -6.14 -27.38
C PHE A 93 10.07 -4.94 -26.72
N GLY A 94 10.80 -4.24 -25.85
CA GLY A 94 10.32 -3.05 -25.15
C GLY A 94 9.61 -3.32 -23.82
N LYS A 95 9.21 -2.23 -23.14
CA LYS A 95 8.44 -2.28 -21.89
C LYS A 95 7.02 -1.77 -22.15
N THR A 96 6.03 -2.49 -21.65
CA THR A 96 4.60 -2.11 -21.69
C THR A 96 4.17 -1.64 -20.31
N ASN A 97 3.21 -0.71 -20.26
CA ASN A 97 2.60 -0.29 -19.00
C ASN A 97 1.41 -1.22 -18.69
N TYR A 98 1.57 -2.06 -17.69
CA TYR A 98 0.51 -2.97 -17.23
C TYR A 98 -0.17 -2.36 -16.00
N LYS A 99 -1.50 -2.37 -15.96
CA LYS A 99 -2.26 -1.95 -14.79
C LYS A 99 -2.62 -3.18 -13.98
N TYR A 100 -2.21 -3.19 -12.71
CA TYR A 100 -2.52 -4.25 -11.77
C TYR A 100 -3.63 -3.81 -10.82
N ASP A 101 -4.56 -4.72 -10.58
CA ASP A 101 -5.53 -4.66 -9.50
C ASP A 101 -4.81 -4.99 -8.19
N LEU A 102 -5.19 -4.29 -7.12
CA LEU A 102 -4.58 -4.37 -5.81
C LEU A 102 -5.59 -4.90 -4.81
N SER A 103 -5.30 -6.05 -4.21
CA SER A 103 -5.92 -6.47 -2.96
C SER A 103 -4.97 -6.13 -1.81
N TYR A 104 -5.46 -5.59 -0.70
CA TYR A 104 -4.61 -5.27 0.45
C TYR A 104 -5.34 -5.41 1.78
N THR A 105 -4.56 -5.58 2.85
CA THR A 105 -5.04 -5.59 4.22
C THR A 105 -4.28 -4.58 5.06
N LEU A 106 -5.02 -3.76 5.81
CA LEU A 106 -4.52 -2.85 6.84
C LEU A 106 -5.05 -3.29 8.20
N SER A 107 -4.22 -3.20 9.24
CA SER A 107 -4.61 -3.58 10.60
C SER A 107 -4.14 -2.53 11.60
N PHE A 108 -5.05 -2.14 12.48
CA PHE A 108 -4.90 -1.09 13.48
C PHE A 108 -5.17 -1.68 14.87
N LEU A 109 -4.29 -1.40 15.83
CA LEU A 109 -4.46 -1.73 17.23
C LEU A 109 -4.37 -0.46 18.06
N PHE A 110 -5.17 -0.40 19.11
CA PHE A 110 -5.35 0.82 19.89
C PHE A 110 -4.89 0.65 21.33
N LYS A 111 -4.30 1.70 21.87
CA LYS A 111 -4.11 1.92 23.30
C LYS A 111 -4.18 3.41 23.59
N ASP A 112 -4.27 3.79 24.86
CA ASP A 112 -4.32 5.20 25.23
C ASP A 112 -3.16 5.98 24.59
N GLY A 113 -3.56 7.04 23.89
CA GLY A 113 -2.66 7.95 23.22
C GLY A 113 -1.89 7.41 22.02
N LYS A 114 -2.08 6.16 21.58
CA LYS A 114 -1.31 5.57 20.46
C LYS A 114 -2.12 4.64 19.58
N ILE A 115 -1.86 4.70 18.27
CA ILE A 115 -2.35 3.77 17.27
C ILE A 115 -1.16 2.97 16.74
N ARG A 116 -1.19 1.65 16.83
CA ARG A 116 -0.25 0.77 16.12
C ARG A 116 -0.88 0.40 14.79
N VAL A 117 -0.16 0.66 13.70
CA VAL A 117 -0.51 0.18 12.36
C VAL A 117 0.42 -0.98 12.04
N ASN A 118 -0.10 -2.17 11.79
CA ASN A 118 0.72 -3.29 11.33
C ASN A 118 1.11 -3.09 9.85
N SER A 119 2.24 -3.67 9.47
CA SER A 119 2.70 -3.68 8.07
C SER A 119 1.59 -4.18 7.14
N PRO A 120 1.27 -3.43 6.06
CA PRO A 120 0.28 -3.86 5.10
C PRO A 120 0.67 -5.17 4.41
N THR A 121 -0.33 -5.99 4.10
CA THR A 121 -0.18 -7.11 3.17
C THR A 121 -0.89 -6.79 1.86
N PHE A 122 -0.43 -7.37 0.76
CA PHE A 122 -1.00 -7.08 -0.55
C PHE A 122 -0.88 -8.25 -1.53
N GLU A 123 -1.70 -8.19 -2.58
CA GLU A 123 -1.59 -9.00 -3.79
C GLU A 123 -1.84 -8.11 -5.01
N LEU A 124 -0.98 -8.24 -6.04
CA LEU A 124 -1.16 -7.59 -7.33
C LEU A 124 -1.55 -8.60 -8.38
N LYS A 125 -2.71 -8.41 -9.01
CA LYS A 125 -3.20 -9.26 -10.09
C LYS A 125 -3.51 -8.44 -11.33
N ARG A 126 -3.36 -9.05 -12.49
CA ARG A 126 -3.91 -8.47 -13.73
C ARG A 126 -4.49 -9.55 -14.60
N TRP A 127 -5.54 -9.21 -15.33
CA TRP A 127 -6.01 -10.02 -16.43
C TRP A 127 -5.03 -9.90 -17.61
N TYR A 128 -4.80 -10.99 -18.31
CA TYR A 128 -4.16 -10.98 -19.61
C TYR A 128 -4.97 -11.79 -20.61
N GLU A 129 -4.98 -11.31 -21.83
CA GLU A 129 -5.62 -12.01 -22.94
C GLU A 129 -4.62 -12.93 -23.63
N GLY A 130 -5.02 -14.17 -23.85
CA GLY A 130 -4.28 -15.12 -24.64
C GLY A 130 -4.25 -14.65 -26.09
N THR A 131 -3.05 -14.50 -26.64
CA THR A 131 -2.86 -14.16 -28.05
C THR A 131 -2.50 -15.39 -28.87
N PHE A 132 -2.88 -15.38 -30.15
CA PHE A 132 -2.46 -16.40 -31.08
C PHE A 132 -0.95 -16.33 -31.34
N ARG A 133 -0.28 -17.49 -31.29
CA ARG A 133 1.13 -17.64 -31.66
C ARG A 133 1.26 -18.67 -32.77
N ALA A 134 1.82 -18.27 -33.90
CA ALA A 134 2.10 -19.17 -35.02
C ALA A 134 2.91 -20.38 -34.54
N GLY A 135 2.45 -21.60 -34.87
CA GLY A 135 3.06 -22.86 -34.44
C GLY A 135 2.71 -23.31 -33.02
N ARG A 136 1.96 -22.53 -32.21
CA ARG A 136 1.52 -22.92 -30.86
C ARG A 136 0.02 -22.71 -30.58
N GLY A 137 -0.73 -22.10 -31.51
CA GLY A 137 -2.16 -21.85 -31.35
C GLY A 137 -2.49 -20.66 -30.46
N TYR A 138 -3.75 -20.58 -30.00
CA TYR A 138 -4.20 -19.57 -29.03
C TYR A 138 -3.63 -19.87 -27.64
N GLY A 139 -3.04 -18.86 -27.01
CA GLY A 139 -2.77 -18.91 -25.56
C GLY A 139 -4.06 -18.85 -24.76
N ASN A 140 -4.01 -19.31 -23.50
CA ASN A 140 -5.11 -19.12 -22.56
C ASN A 140 -5.12 -17.68 -22.04
N SER A 141 -6.31 -17.10 -21.86
CA SER A 141 -6.52 -15.88 -21.09
C SER A 141 -6.65 -16.21 -19.60
N GLY A 142 -6.31 -15.29 -18.72
CA GLY A 142 -6.50 -15.50 -17.29
C GLY A 142 -5.92 -14.41 -16.42
N TRP A 143 -6.03 -14.64 -15.11
CA TRP A 143 -5.37 -13.82 -14.10
C TRP A 143 -3.92 -14.25 -13.92
N THR A 144 -3.03 -13.27 -13.76
CA THR A 144 -1.65 -13.49 -13.33
C THR A 144 -1.34 -12.59 -12.15
N THR A 145 -0.63 -13.14 -11.17
CA THR A 145 -0.12 -12.39 -10.01
C THR A 145 1.27 -11.83 -10.33
N LEU A 146 1.55 -10.60 -9.90
CA LEU A 146 2.90 -10.07 -9.83
C LEU A 146 3.48 -10.39 -8.45
N ASN A 147 4.35 -11.40 -8.40
CA ASN A 147 4.92 -11.87 -7.14
C ASN A 147 5.93 -10.88 -6.55
N LEU A 148 6.00 -10.84 -5.22
CA LEU A 148 6.98 -10.02 -4.50
C LEU A 148 8.41 -10.46 -4.82
N VAL A 149 8.69 -11.76 -4.70
CA VAL A 149 10.01 -12.35 -4.99
C VAL A 149 9.88 -13.31 -6.16
N LYS A 150 10.86 -13.31 -7.06
CA LYS A 150 10.88 -14.14 -8.27
C LYS A 150 10.90 -15.63 -7.94
N GLY A 151 9.80 -16.32 -8.23
CA GLY A 151 9.72 -17.78 -8.27
C GLY A 151 10.34 -18.38 -9.54
N LYS A 152 10.50 -19.71 -9.54
CA LYS A 152 11.12 -20.46 -10.65
C LYS A 152 10.44 -20.23 -12.01
N ASN A 153 9.12 -20.07 -12.01
CA ASN A 153 8.31 -19.93 -13.22
C ASN A 153 7.89 -18.48 -13.52
N ASP A 154 8.35 -17.53 -12.70
CA ASP A 154 7.92 -16.14 -12.80
C ASP A 154 8.70 -15.43 -13.90
N ARG A 155 7.96 -14.92 -14.89
CA ARG A 155 8.56 -14.09 -15.94
C ARG A 155 9.04 -12.77 -15.36
N VAL A 156 8.29 -12.22 -14.43
CA VAL A 156 8.54 -10.95 -13.76
C VAL A 156 8.10 -11.03 -12.29
N ALA A 157 8.80 -10.31 -11.41
CA ALA A 157 8.49 -10.15 -10.00
C ALA A 157 9.03 -8.79 -9.52
N ILE A 158 8.74 -8.38 -8.30
CA ILE A 158 9.22 -7.09 -7.76
C ILE A 158 10.71 -7.15 -7.39
N TYR A 159 11.11 -8.24 -6.75
CA TYR A 159 12.48 -8.56 -6.34
C TYR A 159 12.96 -9.85 -6.99
N ASP A 160 14.27 -9.97 -7.22
CA ASP A 160 14.88 -11.24 -7.56
C ASP A 160 15.03 -12.15 -6.32
N GLN A 161 15.53 -13.37 -6.54
CA GLN A 161 15.71 -14.38 -5.49
C GLN A 161 16.74 -13.99 -4.43
N ASN A 162 17.61 -13.02 -4.72
CA ASN A 162 18.62 -12.51 -3.80
C ASN A 162 18.12 -11.25 -3.06
N GLY A 163 16.86 -10.86 -3.25
CA GLY A 163 16.28 -9.67 -2.65
C GLY A 163 16.67 -8.37 -3.35
N LYS A 164 17.28 -8.41 -4.54
CA LYS A 164 17.58 -7.20 -5.32
C LYS A 164 16.30 -6.70 -5.99
N LEU A 165 16.04 -5.41 -5.87
CA LEU A 165 14.93 -4.75 -6.54
C LEU A 165 15.09 -4.82 -8.07
N ILE A 166 14.05 -5.29 -8.77
CA ILE A 166 14.03 -5.39 -10.24
C ILE A 166 12.86 -4.61 -10.88
N LEU A 167 11.78 -4.33 -10.14
CA LEU A 167 10.68 -3.47 -10.58
C LEU A 167 10.46 -2.28 -9.63
N GLU A 168 11.14 -1.19 -9.96
CA GLU A 168 11.01 0.09 -9.24
C GLU A 168 9.59 0.64 -9.30
N ASP A 169 8.94 0.63 -10.48
CA ASP A 169 7.57 1.14 -10.64
C ASP A 169 6.57 0.49 -9.68
N ALA A 170 6.62 -0.85 -9.55
CA ALA A 170 5.75 -1.57 -8.64
C ALA A 170 6.03 -1.20 -7.18
N THR A 171 7.31 -1.12 -6.80
CA THR A 171 7.73 -0.77 -5.45
C THR A 171 7.32 0.66 -5.08
N ASN A 172 7.56 1.62 -5.97
CA ASN A 172 7.21 3.02 -5.78
C ASN A 172 5.69 3.22 -5.74
N GLY A 173 4.96 2.56 -6.64
CA GLY A 173 3.50 2.58 -6.67
C GLY A 173 2.89 2.04 -5.38
N LEU A 174 3.31 0.85 -4.94
CA LEU A 174 2.83 0.23 -3.70
C LEU A 174 3.19 1.07 -2.46
N ASN A 175 4.43 1.55 -2.36
CA ASN A 175 4.85 2.44 -1.28
C ASN A 175 3.98 3.70 -1.24
N THR A 176 3.81 4.37 -2.37
CA THR A 176 3.06 5.63 -2.43
C THR A 176 1.59 5.41 -2.08
N HIS A 177 0.96 4.41 -2.72
CA HIS A 177 -0.47 4.15 -2.59
C HIS A 177 -0.86 3.73 -1.17
N LEU A 178 -0.20 2.72 -0.60
CA LEU A 178 -0.57 2.21 0.71
C LEU A 178 -0.23 3.18 1.84
N ASN A 179 0.88 3.93 1.73
CA ASN A 179 1.16 4.99 2.70
C ASN A 179 0.16 6.14 2.61
N ALA A 180 -0.30 6.50 1.40
CA ALA A 180 -1.33 7.52 1.23
C ALA A 180 -2.66 7.10 1.88
N ILE A 181 -3.07 5.84 1.73
CA ILE A 181 -4.29 5.31 2.37
C ILE A 181 -4.16 5.33 3.90
N VAL A 182 -3.04 4.80 4.44
CA VAL A 182 -2.80 4.83 5.89
C VAL A 182 -2.84 6.26 6.41
N LYS A 183 -2.15 7.18 5.73
CA LYS A 183 -2.16 8.60 6.09
C LYS A 183 -3.56 9.18 6.05
N GLN A 184 -4.34 8.92 5.01
CA GLN A 184 -5.69 9.44 4.86
C GLN A 184 -6.61 8.96 5.98
N ILE A 185 -6.54 7.68 6.36
CA ILE A 185 -7.30 7.11 7.48
C ILE A 185 -6.90 7.80 8.79
N ILE A 186 -5.60 7.91 9.07
CA ILE A 186 -5.09 8.53 10.30
C ILE A 186 -5.46 10.01 10.38
N ASP A 187 -5.18 10.79 9.32
CA ASP A 187 -5.51 12.22 9.26
C ASP A 187 -7.00 12.44 9.47
N LYS A 188 -7.85 11.67 8.77
CA LYS A 188 -9.30 11.79 8.88
C LYS A 188 -9.78 11.44 10.29
N SER A 189 -9.22 10.39 10.91
CA SER A 189 -9.54 10.00 12.28
C SER A 189 -9.21 11.09 13.31
N ASN A 190 -8.19 11.91 13.06
CA ASN A 190 -7.84 13.03 13.92
C ASN A 190 -8.76 14.25 13.73
N THR A 191 -9.44 14.35 12.59
CA THR A 191 -10.37 15.46 12.27
C THR A 191 -11.83 15.16 12.63
N ILE A 192 -12.16 13.89 12.88
CA ILE A 192 -13.52 13.50 13.27
C ILE A 192 -13.77 13.97 14.70
N SER A 193 -14.60 14.99 14.82
CA SER A 193 -15.16 15.45 16.07
C SER A 193 -16.41 14.63 16.39
N ASN A 194 -16.44 13.98 17.56
CA ASN A 194 -17.54 13.11 18.01
C ASN A 194 -18.81 13.90 18.43
N TRP A 195 -19.20 14.95 17.70
CA TRP A 195 -20.45 15.71 17.93
C TRP A 195 -21.50 15.43 16.87
#